data_AF-A0A9Q3PLD5-F1
#
_entry.id   AF-A0A9Q3PLD5-F1
#
_cell.length_a   1.000
_cell.length_b   1.000
_cell.length_c   1.000
_cell.angle_alpha   90.00
_cell.angle_beta   90.00
_cell.angle_gamma   90.00
#
_symmetry.space_group_name_H-M   'P 1'
#
loop_
_entity.id
_entity.type
_entity.pdbx_description
1 polymer ?
#
loop_
_entity_poly.entity_id
_entity_poly.type
_entity_poly.pdbx_seq_one_letter_code
_entity_poly.pdbx_strand_id
1 'polypeptide(L)'
;MSTHDPLEELLNEFREGQFCTSLTSKQKLRLLKILRKNRPAFAIGDVPLGKIRGHDIELYIDVEIPYPPILKRPLYQESLETRKEIEHHINGLLDMDVIRKIGHNEIV
;
A
#
# COMPACT_ATOMS: atom_id res chain seq x y z
N MET A 1 -37.38 19.58 0.87
CA MET A 1 -36.89 18.19 0.83
C MET A 1 -35.75 18.14 -0.16
N SER A 2 -34.51 17.97 0.30
CA SER A 2 -33.33 17.99 -0.56
C SER A 2 -33.34 16.76 -1.46
N THR A 3 -33.58 16.95 -2.75
CA THR A 3 -33.43 15.92 -3.78
C THR A 3 -31.93 15.72 -4.00
N HIS A 4 -31.30 14.86 -3.18
CA HIS A 4 -29.91 14.50 -3.36
C HIS A 4 -29.81 13.66 -4.64
N ASP A 5 -29.19 14.20 -5.70
CA ASP A 5 -28.93 13.46 -6.93
C ASP A 5 -27.83 12.41 -6.65
N PRO A 6 -28.11 11.10 -6.79
CA PRO A 6 -27.11 10.04 -6.59
C PRO A 6 -25.88 10.16 -7.49
N LEU A 7 -25.99 10.89 -8.62
CA LEU A 7 -24.88 11.13 -9.53
C LEU A 7 -23.89 12.15 -8.96
N GLU A 8 -24.38 13.23 -8.34
CA GLU A 8 -23.52 14.28 -7.76
C GLU A 8 -22.71 13.76 -6.57
N GLU A 9 -23.33 12.92 -5.73
CA GLU A 9 -22.63 12.28 -4.61
C GLU A 9 -21.44 11.43 -5.10
N LEU A 10 -21.68 10.59 -6.11
CA LEU A 10 -20.64 9.73 -6.68
C LEU A 10 -19.58 10.52 -7.46
N LEU A 11 -19.95 11.60 -8.15
CA LEU A 11 -18.97 12.45 -8.83
C LEU A 11 -18.05 13.15 -7.83
N ASN A 12 -18.59 13.58 -6.68
CA ASN A 12 -17.79 14.18 -5.62
C ASN A 12 -16.85 13.14 -4.96
N GLU A 13 -17.31 11.89 -4.82
CA GLU A 13 -16.49 10.78 -4.33
C GLU A 13 -15.28 10.48 -5.24
N PHE A 14 -15.44 10.60 -6.57
CA PHE A 14 -14.40 10.34 -7.57
C PHE A 14 -13.88 11.62 -8.25
N ARG A 15 -13.78 12.72 -7.50
CA ARG A 15 -13.46 14.07 -7.99
C ARG A 15 -12.11 14.22 -8.72
N GLU A 16 -11.16 13.33 -8.45
CA GLU A 16 -9.83 13.34 -9.09
C GLU A 16 -9.85 12.64 -10.46
N GLY A 17 -10.91 11.90 -10.77
CA GLY A 17 -11.06 11.18 -12.03
C GLY A 17 -11.66 12.04 -13.15
N GLN A 18 -11.10 11.92 -14.36
CA GLN A 18 -11.70 12.49 -15.56
C GLN A 18 -12.48 11.43 -16.33
N PHE A 19 -13.71 11.78 -16.76
CA PHE A 19 -14.51 10.92 -17.62
C PHE A 19 -14.34 11.32 -19.08
N CYS A 20 -14.35 10.33 -19.97
CA CYS A 20 -14.43 10.59 -21.40
C CYS A 20 -15.70 11.41 -21.74
N THR A 21 -15.56 12.39 -22.63
CA THR A 21 -16.63 13.32 -23.02
C THR A 21 -17.76 12.65 -23.82
N SER A 22 -17.50 11.50 -24.43
CA SER A 22 -18.48 10.71 -25.19
C SER A 22 -19.46 9.91 -24.31
N LEU A 23 -19.21 9.84 -22.99
CA LEU A 23 -20.04 9.07 -22.07
C LEU A 23 -21.31 9.84 -21.69
N THR A 24 -22.46 9.19 -21.84
CA THR A 24 -23.75 9.71 -21.35
C THR A 24 -23.82 9.66 -19.81
N SER A 25 -24.66 10.50 -19.21
CA SER A 25 -24.85 10.55 -17.75
C SER A 25 -25.23 9.19 -17.15
N LYS A 26 -26.05 8.41 -17.86
CA LYS A 26 -26.45 7.05 -17.45
C LYS A 26 -25.26 6.08 -17.42
N GLN A 27 -24.34 6.19 -18.38
CA GLN A 27 -23.12 5.37 -18.42
C GLN A 27 -22.14 5.76 -17.31
N LYS A 28 -21.95 7.06 -17.08
CA LYS A 28 -21.11 7.56 -15.97
C LYS A 28 -21.62 7.06 -14.62
N LEU A 29 -22.93 7.16 -14.38
CA LEU A 29 -23.56 6.63 -13.17
C LEU A 29 -23.32 5.11 -13.02
N ARG A 30 -23.49 4.34 -14.10
CA ARG A 30 -23.25 2.89 -14.08
C ARG A 30 -21.80 2.55 -13.76
N LEU A 31 -20.85 3.26 -14.37
CA LEU A 31 -19.42 3.09 -14.14
C LEU A 31 -19.06 3.40 -12.68
N LEU A 32 -19.50 4.55 -12.16
CA LEU A 32 -19.27 4.96 -10.78
C LEU A 32 -19.81 3.94 -9.77
N LYS A 33 -21.01 3.39 -10.02
CA LYS A 33 -21.58 2.31 -9.21
C LYS A 33 -20.73 1.05 -9.21
N ILE A 34 -20.16 0.67 -10.36
CA ILE A 34 -19.26 -0.49 -10.48
C ILE A 34 -17.95 -0.23 -9.72
N LEU A 35 -17.37 0.96 -9.86
CA LEU A 35 -16.14 1.35 -9.17
C LEU A 35 -16.34 1.34 -7.66
N ARG A 36 -17.42 1.93 -7.15
CA ARG A 36 -17.76 1.90 -5.72
C ARG A 36 -17.99 0.48 -5.22
N LYS A 37 -18.72 -0.35 -5.98
CA LYS A 37 -18.96 -1.76 -5.63
C LYS A 37 -17.66 -2.58 -5.53
N ASN A 38 -16.73 -2.34 -6.45
CA ASN A 38 -15.46 -3.07 -6.53
C ASN A 38 -14.29 -2.31 -5.90
N ARG A 39 -14.55 -1.30 -5.06
CA ARG A 39 -13.52 -0.49 -4.40
C ARG A 39 -12.42 -1.32 -3.72
N PRO A 40 -12.70 -2.46 -3.04
CA PRO A 40 -11.66 -3.28 -2.42
C PRO A 40 -10.71 -3.99 -3.40
N ALA A 41 -11.10 -4.12 -4.67
CA ALA A 41 -10.27 -4.75 -5.70
C ALA A 41 -9.21 -3.79 -6.28
N PHE A 42 -9.33 -2.50 -5.98
CA PHE A 42 -8.36 -1.49 -6.38
C PHE A 42 -7.45 -1.18 -5.20
N ALA A 43 -6.19 -0.87 -5.48
CA ALA A 43 -5.24 -0.34 -4.50
C ALA A 43 -5.60 1.13 -4.17
N ILE A 44 -6.74 1.35 -3.52
CA ILE A 44 -7.23 2.68 -3.13
C ILE A 44 -7.00 2.85 -1.62
N GLY A 45 -6.07 3.72 -1.25
CA GLY A 45 -5.88 4.21 0.12
C GLY A 45 -5.15 3.25 1.09
N ASP A 46 -5.48 3.40 2.37
CA ASP A 46 -4.75 2.89 3.56
C ASP A 46 -4.89 1.38 3.82
N VAL A 47 -5.41 0.61 2.85
CA VAL A 47 -5.51 -0.84 3.00
C VAL A 47 -4.15 -1.45 2.69
N PRO A 48 -3.48 -2.12 3.64
CA PRO A 48 -2.15 -2.64 3.42
C PRO A 48 -2.16 -3.66 2.29
N LEU A 49 -1.34 -3.39 1.28
CA LEU A 49 -1.12 -4.28 0.15
C LEU A 49 -0.54 -5.60 0.66
N GLY A 50 -1.06 -6.73 0.15
CA GLY A 50 -0.38 -8.01 0.33
C GLY A 50 -0.66 -8.76 1.63
N LYS A 51 -1.64 -8.37 2.46
CA LYS A 51 -2.09 -9.18 3.61
C LYS A 51 -2.93 -10.41 3.17
N ILE A 52 -2.46 -11.12 2.15
CA ILE A 52 -3.09 -12.33 1.61
C ILE A 52 -2.64 -13.50 2.48
N ARG A 53 -3.60 -14.10 3.20
CA ARG A 53 -3.34 -15.24 4.08
C ARG A 53 -2.94 -16.47 3.26
N GLY A 54 -1.96 -17.23 3.72
CA GLY A 54 -1.57 -18.52 3.14
C GLY A 54 -0.47 -18.47 2.08
N HIS A 55 0.21 -17.34 1.92
CA HIS A 55 1.40 -17.19 1.07
C HIS A 55 2.68 -16.99 1.88
N ASP A 56 2.72 -17.51 3.10
CA ASP A 56 3.91 -17.48 3.94
C ASP A 56 5.03 -18.29 3.26
N ILE A 57 6.22 -17.70 3.20
CA ILE A 57 7.39 -18.32 2.56
C ILE A 57 8.33 -18.77 3.67
N GLU A 58 8.66 -20.05 3.68
CA GLU A 58 9.75 -20.59 4.50
C GLU A 58 11.04 -20.59 3.68
N LEU A 59 12.05 -19.87 4.15
CA LEU A 59 13.36 -19.82 3.53
C LEU A 59 14.31 -20.73 4.30
N TYR A 60 14.84 -21.75 3.63
CA TYR A 60 15.84 -22.65 4.18
C TYR A 60 17.21 -22.23 3.68
N ILE A 61 18.19 -22.22 4.59
CA ILE A 61 19.57 -21.93 4.24
C ILE A 61 20.32 -23.26 4.15
N ASP A 62 20.89 -23.56 2.99
CA ASP A 62 21.62 -24.81 2.73
C ASP A 62 23.05 -24.83 3.32
N VAL A 63 23.35 -24.01 4.33
CA VAL A 63 24.67 -23.95 4.97
C VAL A 63 24.59 -24.19 6.48
N GLU A 64 25.58 -24.90 7.01
CA GLU A 64 25.71 -25.20 8.43
C GLU A 64 26.37 -24.04 9.21
N ILE A 65 25.99 -23.89 10.49
CA ILE A 65 26.58 -22.90 11.41
C ILE A 65 28.08 -23.19 11.60
N PRO A 66 28.97 -22.18 11.67
CA PRO A 66 28.69 -20.76 11.77
C PRO A 66 28.36 -20.15 10.39
N TYR A 67 27.16 -19.57 10.28
CA TYR A 67 26.82 -18.66 9.20
C TYR A 67 27.98 -17.69 8.98
N PRO A 68 28.30 -17.31 7.72
CA PRO A 68 29.37 -16.36 7.48
C PRO A 68 29.18 -15.17 8.43
N PRO A 69 30.21 -14.82 9.23
CA PRO A 69 30.10 -13.78 10.23
C PRO A 69 29.79 -12.47 9.52
N ILE A 70 28.49 -12.18 9.43
CA ILE A 70 27.90 -10.87 9.34
C ILE A 70 28.51 -10.01 8.20
N LEU A 71 27.74 -9.86 7.13
CA LEU A 71 27.82 -8.70 6.23
C LEU A 71 27.39 -7.41 6.98
N LYS A 72 27.96 -7.10 8.16
CA LYS A 72 27.88 -5.74 8.75
C LYS A 72 28.84 -4.89 7.95
N ARG A 73 28.46 -4.63 6.71
CA ARG A 73 28.94 -3.43 6.05
C ARG A 73 28.42 -2.27 6.89
N PRO A 74 29.28 -1.31 7.28
CA PRO A 74 28.78 -0.10 7.90
C PRO A 74 27.70 0.49 6.99
N LEU A 75 26.64 1.03 7.59
CA LEU A 75 25.63 1.76 6.84
C LEU A 75 26.34 2.82 6.01
N TYR A 76 25.98 2.90 4.73
CA TYR A 76 26.53 3.94 3.87
C TYR A 76 26.12 5.31 4.43
N GLN A 77 27.02 6.29 4.32
CA GLN A 77 26.71 7.64 4.77
C GLN A 77 25.74 8.29 3.80
N GLU A 78 24.59 8.73 4.31
CA GLU A 78 23.58 9.41 3.51
C GLU A 78 23.50 10.89 3.86
N SER A 79 23.02 11.69 2.90
CA SER A 79 22.73 13.09 3.16
C SER A 79 21.57 13.25 4.13
N LEU A 80 21.49 14.39 4.82
CA LEU A 80 20.39 14.69 5.75
C LEU A 80 19.03 14.71 5.05
N GLU A 81 18.98 15.14 3.79
CA GLU A 81 17.77 15.18 2.99
C GLU A 81 17.32 13.76 2.63
N THR A 82 18.24 12.95 2.11
CA THR A 82 18.01 11.54 1.78
C THR A 82 17.50 10.76 2.99
N ARG A 83 18.12 10.98 4.16
CA ARG A 83 17.72 10.31 5.41
C ARG A 83 16.27 10.63 5.80
N LYS A 84 15.83 11.88 5.65
CA LYS A 84 14.46 12.30 5.98
C LYS A 84 13.42 11.65 5.08
N GLU A 85 13.69 11.59 3.78
CA GLU A 85 12.81 10.94 2.81
C GLU A 85 12.71 9.42 3.06
N ILE A 86 13.84 8.78 3.34
CA ILE A 86 13.87 7.36 3.70
C ILE A 86 13.11 7.11 5.00
N GLU A 87 13.28 7.95 6.02
CA GLU A 87 12.54 7.85 7.27
C GLU A 87 11.03 7.98 7.07
N HIS A 88 10.60 8.89 6.20
CA HIS A 88 9.19 9.02 5.81
C HIS A 88 8.64 7.71 5.22
N HIS A 89 9.36 7.10 4.28
CA HIS A 89 8.96 5.84 3.68
C HIS A 89 9.00 4.65 4.65
N ILE A 90 10.03 4.57 5.52
CA ILE A 90 10.13 3.54 6.55
C ILE A 90 8.92 3.60 7.49
N ASN A 91 8.53 4.79 7.92
CA ASN A 91 7.35 4.96 8.77
C ASN A 91 6.08 4.47 8.07
N GLY A 92 5.90 4.78 6.78
CA GLY A 92 4.78 4.23 6.01
C GLY A 92 4.78 2.70 5.93
N LEU A 93 5.94 2.07 5.77
CA LEU A 93 6.05 0.60 5.74
C LEU A 93 5.78 -0.04 7.12
N LEU A 94 6.14 0.64 8.21
CA LEU A 94 5.81 0.22 9.58
C LEU A 94 4.31 0.30 9.83
N ASP A 95 3.67 1.40 9.44
CA ASP A 95 2.21 1.59 9.61
C ASP A 95 1.40 0.57 8.81
N MET A 96 1.92 0.14 7.65
CA MET A 96 1.32 -0.92 6.82
C MET A 96 1.61 -2.35 7.32
N ASP A 97 2.37 -2.53 8.40
CA ASP A 97 2.74 -3.85 8.94
C ASP A 97 3.52 -4.71 7.92
N VAL A 98 4.24 -4.05 7.00
CA VAL A 98 5.09 -4.70 5.98
C VAL A 98 6.48 -5.00 6.55
N ILE A 99 6.99 -4.10 7.38
CA ILE A 99 8.25 -4.29 8.11
C ILE A 99 7.99 -4.13 9.61
N ARG A 100 8.82 -4.76 10.44
CA ARG A 100 8.77 -4.63 11.90
C ARG A 100 10.15 -4.56 12.51
N LYS A 101 10.23 -3.99 13.71
CA LYS A 101 11.46 -3.98 14.50
C LYS A 101 11.72 -5.37 15.09
N ILE A 102 12.87 -5.95 14.78
CA ILE A 102 13.36 -7.19 15.39
C ILE A 102 14.30 -6.83 16.55
N GLY A 103 14.09 -7.42 17.71
CA GLY A 103 14.97 -7.26 18.86
C GLY A 103 16.29 -8.01 18.68
N HIS A 104 17.37 -7.53 19.31
CA HIS A 104 18.69 -8.20 19.26
C HIS A 104 18.67 -9.66 19.77
N ASN A 105 17.66 -10.03 20.55
CA ASN A 105 17.52 -11.35 21.16
C ASN A 105 16.40 -12.19 20.53
N GLU A 106 15.73 -11.68 19.50
CA GLU A 106 14.67 -12.40 18.81
C GLU A 106 15.30 -13.29 17.73
N ILE A 107 15.25 -14.60 17.96
CA ILE A 107 15.63 -15.60 16.96
C ILE A 107 14.38 -15.87 16.13
N VAL A 108 14.42 -15.50 14.85
CA VAL A 108 13.38 -15.78 13.84
C VAL A 108 13.77 -17.06 13.10
#